data_AF-A0A397W1F8-F1
#
_entry.id   AF-A0A397W1F8-F1
#
_cell.length_a   1.000
_cell.length_b   1.000
_cell.length_c   1.000
_cell.angle_alpha   90.00
_cell.angle_beta   90.00
_cell.angle_gamma   90.00
#
_symmetry.space_group_name_H-M   'P 1'
#
loop_
_entity.id
_entity.type
_entity.pdbx_description
1 polymer ?
#
loop_
_entity_poly.entity_id
_entity_poly.type
_entity_poly.pdbx_seq_one_letter_code
_entity_poly.pdbx_strand_id
1 'polypeptide(L)'
;MNHDTSNKQETSSTTSKRHHIRKRSYYPSTIRIILGHFASLNIFLFRQIFRTNNLPLLLTFLWHTYYARRLLRSPRKYIKRYFTQGRREPPPVIAIDVLKRLGGTHFSLGLLALLALTRFRDMTTQKVTLLVLSVANGTSAWNDLMYWRSGRWNWNNLTEVGGSEGMIALMNIIAYSISVLRSGSFL
;
A
#
# COMPACT_ATOMS: atom_id res chain seq x y z
N MET A 1 -66.63 -26.74 68.93
CA MET A 1 -67.20 -25.48 69.43
C MET A 1 -66.05 -24.68 70.01
N ASN A 2 -65.55 -23.70 69.25
CA ASN A 2 -64.89 -22.48 69.72
C ASN A 2 -64.57 -21.60 68.50
N HIS A 3 -65.09 -20.38 68.56
CA HIS A 3 -64.89 -19.27 67.65
C HIS A 3 -63.46 -18.73 67.75
N ASP A 4 -62.94 -18.21 66.63
CA ASP A 4 -61.95 -17.12 66.48
C ASP A 4 -61.41 -17.20 65.03
N THR A 5 -61.18 -16.17 64.23
CA THR A 5 -61.15 -14.71 64.40
C THR A 5 -61.26 -14.08 63.00
N SER A 6 -61.83 -12.88 62.97
CA SER A 6 -61.81 -11.92 61.87
C SER A 6 -60.38 -11.55 61.47
N ASN A 7 -60.08 -11.50 60.16
CA ASN A 7 -59.18 -10.45 59.68
C ASN A 7 -59.42 -10.08 58.22
N LYS A 8 -59.84 -8.81 58.03
CA LYS A 8 -59.77 -8.08 56.78
C LYS A 8 -58.30 -7.82 56.44
N GLN A 9 -57.90 -8.05 55.20
CA GLN A 9 -56.74 -7.38 54.63
C GLN A 9 -56.98 -7.10 53.15
N GLU A 10 -57.62 -5.95 52.90
CA GLU A 10 -57.40 -5.17 51.69
C GLU A 10 -55.91 -4.77 51.66
N THR A 11 -55.18 -5.23 50.65
CA THR A 11 -53.91 -4.63 50.26
C THR A 11 -53.89 -4.48 48.75
N SER A 12 -54.37 -3.31 48.33
CA SER A 12 -53.79 -2.47 47.28
C SER A 12 -52.85 -3.17 46.30
N SER A 13 -53.41 -3.51 45.13
CA SER A 13 -52.67 -3.82 43.91
C SER A 13 -51.84 -2.60 43.49
N THR A 14 -50.57 -2.57 43.90
CA THR A 14 -49.59 -1.63 43.35
C THR A 14 -49.24 -2.09 41.94
N THR A 15 -49.93 -1.53 40.95
CA THR A 15 -49.62 -1.68 39.52
C THR A 15 -48.26 -1.05 39.25
N SER A 16 -47.21 -1.85 39.38
CA SER A 16 -45.85 -1.48 38.99
C SER A 16 -45.84 -1.18 37.49
N LYS A 17 -45.82 0.11 37.14
CA LYS A 17 -45.63 0.59 35.78
C LYS A 17 -44.26 0.14 35.28
N ARG A 18 -44.19 -1.01 34.62
CA ARG A 18 -43.03 -1.44 33.83
C ARG A 18 -42.81 -0.42 32.71
N HIS A 19 -41.88 0.49 32.91
CA HIS A 19 -41.31 1.31 31.84
C HIS A 19 -40.63 0.37 30.83
N HIS A 20 -41.32 0.06 29.73
CA HIS A 20 -40.69 -0.55 28.56
C HIS A 20 -39.70 0.46 27.97
N ILE A 21 -38.43 0.34 28.34
CA ILE A 21 -37.33 0.97 27.60
C ILE A 21 -37.33 0.31 26.22
N ARG A 22 -37.95 0.97 25.23
CA ARG A 22 -37.77 0.63 23.81
C ARG A 22 -36.27 0.75 23.54
N LYS A 23 -35.58 -0.40 23.47
CA LYS A 23 -34.24 -0.48 22.90
C LYS A 23 -34.36 0.06 21.47
N ARG A 24 -33.93 1.30 21.24
CA ARG A 24 -33.81 1.83 19.87
C ARG A 24 -32.84 0.90 19.15
N SER A 25 -33.35 0.11 18.20
CA SER A 25 -32.52 -0.64 17.27
C SER A 25 -31.62 0.36 16.56
N TYR A 26 -30.34 0.39 16.94
CA TYR A 26 -29.33 1.21 16.29
C TYR A 26 -29.08 0.63 14.90
N TYR A 27 -29.83 1.10 13.92
CA TYR A 27 -29.55 0.79 12.52
C TYR A 27 -28.26 1.52 12.15
N PRO A 28 -27.18 0.81 11.79
CA PRO A 28 -25.98 1.47 11.30
C PRO A 28 -26.34 2.24 10.03
N SER A 29 -25.83 3.48 9.94
CA SER A 29 -26.06 4.30 8.74
C SER A 29 -25.59 3.56 7.50
N THR A 30 -26.32 3.70 6.39
CA THR A 30 -25.98 3.10 5.08
C THR A 30 -24.53 3.38 4.68
N ILE A 31 -24.00 4.55 5.03
CA ILE A 31 -22.59 4.94 4.84
C ILE A 31 -21.65 3.99 5.59
N ARG A 32 -21.93 3.63 6.86
CA ARG A 32 -21.09 2.70 7.63
C ARG A 32 -21.13 1.28 7.06
N ILE A 33 -22.28 0.87 6.51
CA ILE A 33 -22.43 -0.44 5.85
C ILE A 33 -21.58 -0.46 4.57
N ILE A 34 -21.70 0.55 3.71
CA ILE A 34 -20.91 0.69 2.49
C ILE A 34 -19.41 0.76 2.81
N LEU A 35 -19.02 1.56 3.82
CA LEU A 35 -17.63 1.67 4.25
C LEU A 35 -17.10 0.34 4.81
N GLY A 36 -17.93 -0.42 5.53
CA GLY A 36 -17.59 -1.75 6.03
C GLY A 36 -17.40 -2.78 4.91
N HIS A 37 -18.25 -2.75 3.88
CA HIS A 37 -18.07 -3.58 2.69
C HIS A 37 -16.82 -3.19 1.91
N PHE A 38 -16.54 -1.90 1.77
CA PHE A 38 -15.33 -1.43 1.12
C PHE A 38 -14.08 -1.86 1.92
N ALA A 39 -14.09 -1.69 3.24
CA ALA A 39 -12.98 -2.10 4.11
C ALA A 39 -12.75 -3.61 4.06
N SER A 40 -13.81 -4.43 4.12
CA SER A 40 -13.70 -5.89 4.05
C SER A 40 -13.18 -6.38 2.70
N LEU A 41 -13.64 -5.78 1.59
CA LEU A 41 -13.13 -6.07 0.25
C LEU A 41 -11.65 -5.68 0.12
N ASN A 42 -11.25 -4.51 0.64
CA ASN A 42 -9.85 -4.09 0.65
C ASN A 42 -8.97 -5.03 1.48
N ILE A 43 -9.43 -5.46 2.66
CA ILE A 43 -8.71 -6.43 3.50
C ILE A 43 -8.56 -7.78 2.76
N PHE A 44 -9.60 -8.23 2.07
CA PHE A 44 -9.56 -9.44 1.27
C PHE A 44 -8.55 -9.33 0.12
N LEU A 45 -8.58 -8.25 -0.65
CA LEU A 45 -7.63 -7.98 -1.72
C LEU A 45 -6.20 -7.90 -1.18
N PHE A 46 -5.98 -7.19 -0.08
CA PHE A 46 -4.67 -7.08 0.56
C PHE A 46 -4.14 -8.46 0.97
N ARG A 47 -4.97 -9.27 1.64
CA ARG A 47 -4.60 -10.65 1.99
C ARG A 47 -4.26 -11.49 0.77
N GLN A 48 -4.98 -11.31 -0.34
CA GLN A 48 -4.73 -12.06 -1.57
C GLN A 48 -3.44 -11.62 -2.27
N ILE A 49 -3.17 -10.30 -2.32
CA ILE A 49 -1.94 -9.71 -2.87
C ILE A 49 -0.72 -10.21 -2.10
N PHE A 50 -0.77 -10.20 -0.77
CA PHE A 50 0.34 -10.61 0.10
C PHE A 50 0.27 -12.08 0.55
N ARG A 51 -0.62 -12.88 -0.06
CA ARG A 51 -0.67 -14.32 0.21
C ARG A 51 0.65 -14.99 -0.15
N THR A 52 1.28 -14.52 -1.23
CA THR A 52 2.59 -14.96 -1.70
C THR A 52 3.48 -13.76 -2.02
N ASN A 53 4.79 -13.95 -1.97
CA ASN A 53 5.76 -12.90 -2.33
C ASN A 53 5.82 -12.65 -3.84
N ASN A 54 5.20 -13.53 -4.63
CA ASN A 54 5.27 -13.51 -6.09
C ASN A 54 4.61 -12.26 -6.69
N LEU A 55 3.49 -11.80 -6.11
CA LEU A 55 2.75 -10.68 -6.67
C LEU A 55 3.46 -9.33 -6.44
N PRO A 56 3.97 -9.02 -5.23
CA PRO A 56 4.86 -7.87 -5.04
C PRO A 56 6.10 -7.87 -5.95
N LEU A 57 6.74 -9.03 -6.12
CA LEU A 57 7.89 -9.18 -7.02
C LEU A 57 7.50 -8.97 -8.49
N LEU A 58 6.35 -9.49 -8.93
CA LEU A 58 5.84 -9.31 -10.28
C LEU A 58 5.53 -7.83 -10.58
N LEU A 59 4.85 -7.13 -9.66
CA LEU A 59 4.58 -5.71 -9.82
C LEU A 59 5.87 -4.89 -9.87
N THR A 60 6.84 -5.22 -9.00
CA THR A 60 8.16 -4.58 -9.00
C THR A 60 8.88 -4.78 -10.34
N PHE A 61 8.86 -6.01 -10.87
CA PHE A 61 9.41 -6.33 -12.19
C PHE A 61 8.74 -5.54 -13.32
N LEU A 62 7.40 -5.52 -13.35
CA LEU A 62 6.64 -4.82 -14.39
C LEU A 62 6.93 -3.33 -14.38
N TRP A 63 6.94 -2.71 -13.20
CA TRP A 63 7.25 -1.29 -13.05
C TRP A 63 8.66 -0.96 -13.53
N HIS A 64 9.67 -1.65 -13.02
CA HIS A 64 11.05 -1.35 -13.39
C HIS A 64 11.33 -1.63 -14.87
N THR A 65 10.71 -2.65 -15.45
CA THR A 65 10.81 -2.92 -16.90
C THR A 65 10.15 -1.82 -17.72
N TYR A 66 8.95 -1.38 -17.33
CA TYR A 66 8.26 -0.27 -17.97
C TYR A 66 9.08 1.03 -17.90
N TYR A 67 9.59 1.35 -16.71
CA TYR A 67 10.34 2.58 -16.48
C TYR A 67 11.70 2.56 -17.19
N ALA A 68 12.43 1.44 -17.13
CA ALA A 68 13.67 1.25 -17.89
C ALA A 68 13.44 1.41 -19.40
N ARG A 69 12.41 0.76 -19.96
CA ARG A 69 12.07 0.89 -21.38
C ARG A 69 11.78 2.34 -21.75
N ARG A 70 11.07 3.07 -20.90
CA ARG A 70 10.74 4.48 -21.12
C ARG A 70 11.98 5.37 -21.14
N LEU A 71 12.89 5.18 -20.20
CA LEU A 71 14.15 5.94 -20.08
C LEU A 71 15.13 5.62 -21.21
N LEU A 72 15.29 4.35 -21.58
CA LEU A 72 16.22 3.91 -22.63
C LEU A 72 15.74 4.28 -24.03
N ARG A 73 14.44 4.11 -24.32
CA ARG A 73 13.88 4.32 -25.66
C ARG A 73 13.61 5.78 -25.98
N SER A 74 13.32 6.61 -24.97
CA SER A 74 12.87 7.98 -25.20
C SER A 74 13.35 9.01 -24.16
N PRO A 75 14.66 9.11 -23.88
CA PRO A 75 15.19 10.00 -22.84
C PRO A 75 14.89 11.49 -23.13
N ARG A 76 14.94 11.91 -24.39
CA ARG A 76 14.60 13.30 -24.80
C ARG A 76 13.15 13.66 -24.50
N LYS A 77 12.21 12.75 -24.76
CA LYS A 77 10.77 12.96 -24.46
C LYS A 77 10.53 13.01 -22.96
N TYR A 78 11.27 12.20 -22.20
CA TYR A 78 11.22 12.21 -20.74
C TYR A 78 11.65 13.56 -20.17
N ILE A 79 12.82 14.07 -20.57
CA ILE A 79 13.34 15.36 -20.10
C ILE A 79 12.37 16.49 -20.45
N LYS A 80 11.85 16.54 -21.69
CA LYS A 80 10.88 17.56 -22.10
C LYS A 80 9.59 17.53 -21.26
N ARG A 81 9.14 16.35 -20.81
CA ARG A 81 7.91 16.20 -20.03
C ARG A 81 8.09 16.56 -18.56
N TYR A 82 9.23 16.26 -17.96
CA TYR A 82 9.40 16.28 -16.50
C TYR A 82 10.40 17.30 -15.98
N PHE A 83 11.33 17.77 -16.81
CA PHE A 83 12.32 18.76 -16.41
C PHE A 83 11.74 20.16 -16.54
N THR A 84 11.80 20.95 -15.46
CA THR A 84 11.25 22.31 -15.42
C THR A 84 12.02 23.27 -16.33
N GLN A 85 13.34 23.10 -16.43
CA GLN A 85 14.24 23.93 -17.25
C GLN A 85 14.34 23.48 -18.73
N GLY A 86 13.88 22.26 -19.06
CA GLY A 86 14.05 21.64 -20.39
C GLY A 86 13.13 22.18 -21.48
N ARG A 87 12.44 23.31 -21.24
CA ARG A 87 11.51 23.91 -22.21
C ARG A 87 12.17 24.89 -23.18
N ARG A 88 13.36 25.40 -22.87
CA ARG A 88 14.00 26.50 -23.62
C ARG A 88 15.22 26.08 -24.44
N GLU A 89 15.88 24.98 -24.09
CA GLU A 89 17.10 24.51 -24.76
C GLU A 89 17.10 22.99 -24.95
N PRO A 90 17.76 22.47 -26.00
CA PRO A 90 17.98 21.03 -26.15
C PRO A 90 18.72 20.48 -24.92
N PRO A 91 18.29 19.33 -24.37
CA PRO A 91 18.92 18.80 -23.18
C PRO A 91 20.39 18.46 -23.46
N PRO A 92 21.31 18.78 -22.54
CA PRO A 92 22.71 18.46 -22.70
C PRO A 92 22.88 16.94 -22.87
N VAL A 93 23.82 16.51 -23.72
CA VAL A 93 24.09 15.09 -24.02
C VAL A 93 24.32 14.30 -22.73
N ILE A 94 25.00 14.92 -21.76
CA ILE A 94 25.25 14.38 -20.42
C ILE A 94 23.95 13.98 -19.70
N ALA A 95 22.88 14.78 -19.81
CA ALA A 95 21.60 14.44 -19.18
C ALA A 95 20.96 13.20 -19.81
N ILE A 96 21.11 13.02 -21.13
CA ILE A 96 20.61 11.84 -21.84
C ILE A 96 21.34 10.58 -21.36
N ASP A 97 22.65 10.64 -21.20
CA ASP A 97 23.45 9.50 -20.76
C ASP A 97 23.19 9.14 -19.30
N VAL A 98 22.99 10.13 -18.43
CA VAL A 98 22.54 9.91 -17.05
C VAL A 98 21.17 9.20 -17.02
N LEU A 99 20.22 9.62 -17.86
CA LEU A 99 18.91 8.95 -17.96
C LEU A 99 19.03 7.50 -18.46
N LYS A 100 19.90 7.23 -19.43
CA LYS A 100 20.15 5.86 -19.89
C LYS A 100 20.77 5.00 -18.80
N ARG A 101 21.74 5.55 -18.05
CA ARG A 101 22.35 4.86 -16.91
C ARG A 101 21.30 4.54 -15.84
N LEU A 102 20.42 5.49 -15.53
CA LEU A 102 19.29 5.27 -14.63
C LEU A 102 18.36 4.17 -15.16
N GLY A 103 18.06 4.17 -16.46
CA GLY A 103 17.31 3.10 -17.12
C GLY A 103 17.98 1.72 -16.98
N GLY A 104 19.31 1.65 -17.06
CA GLY A 104 20.08 0.43 -16.80
C GLY A 104 19.99 -0.06 -15.35
N THR A 105 20.01 0.87 -14.38
CA THR A 105 19.80 0.54 -12.96
C THR A 105 18.42 -0.06 -12.74
N HIS A 106 17.35 0.55 -13.28
CA HIS A 106 16.00 -0.02 -13.18
C HIS A 106 15.88 -1.36 -13.89
N PHE A 107 16.53 -1.54 -15.04
CA PHE A 107 16.57 -2.85 -15.70
C PHE A 107 17.20 -3.92 -14.79
N SER A 108 18.27 -3.59 -14.09
CA SER A 108 18.96 -4.50 -13.16
C SER A 108 18.07 -4.84 -11.95
N LEU A 109 17.34 -3.87 -11.39
CA LEU A 109 16.36 -4.10 -10.32
C LEU A 109 15.19 -4.97 -10.81
N GLY A 110 14.72 -4.73 -12.03
CA GLY A 110 13.72 -5.58 -12.68
C GLY A 110 14.22 -7.02 -12.83
N LEU A 111 15.45 -7.20 -13.30
CA LEU A 111 16.05 -8.54 -13.44
C LEU A 111 16.18 -9.24 -12.08
N LEU A 112 16.58 -8.52 -11.03
CA LEU A 112 16.63 -9.05 -9.67
C LEU A 112 15.24 -9.52 -9.20
N ALA A 113 14.20 -8.73 -9.43
CA ALA A 113 12.82 -9.11 -9.11
C ALA A 113 12.37 -10.35 -9.92
N LEU A 114 12.74 -10.44 -11.20
CA LEU A 114 12.43 -11.59 -12.06
C LEU A 114 13.16 -12.85 -11.60
N LEU A 115 14.43 -12.75 -11.21
CA LEU A 115 15.20 -13.87 -10.67
C LEU A 115 14.61 -14.36 -9.34
N ALA A 116 14.17 -13.45 -8.47
CA ALA A 116 13.46 -13.81 -7.25
C ALA A 116 12.12 -14.48 -7.51
N LEU A 117 11.43 -14.11 -8.60
CA LEU A 117 10.17 -14.72 -8.99
C LEU A 117 10.35 -16.12 -9.62
N THR A 118 11.36 -16.29 -10.47
CA THR A 118 11.49 -17.47 -11.34
C THR A 118 12.46 -18.51 -10.79
N ARG A 119 13.51 -18.08 -10.08
CA ARG A 119 14.64 -18.94 -9.71
C ARG A 119 14.84 -19.11 -8.22
N PHE A 120 14.60 -18.08 -7.41
CA PHE A 120 14.75 -18.19 -5.95
C PHE A 120 13.45 -18.69 -5.31
N ARG A 121 13.39 -19.99 -5.04
CA ARG A 121 12.29 -20.60 -4.26
C ARG A 121 12.49 -20.47 -2.75
N ASP A 122 13.71 -20.20 -2.31
CA ASP A 122 14.04 -20.04 -0.90
C ASP A 122 13.45 -18.74 -0.33
N MET A 123 12.72 -18.89 0.77
CA MET A 123 12.05 -17.76 1.43
C MET A 123 13.03 -16.69 1.90
N THR A 124 14.20 -17.07 2.40
CA THR A 124 15.25 -16.14 2.84
C THR A 124 15.74 -15.25 1.69
N THR A 125 16.02 -15.84 0.53
CA THR A 125 16.47 -15.09 -0.65
C THR A 125 15.38 -14.16 -1.18
N GLN A 126 14.11 -14.60 -1.14
CA GLN A 126 12.98 -13.72 -1.49
C GLN A 126 12.83 -12.55 -0.52
N LYS A 127 12.97 -12.76 0.80
CA LYS A 127 12.94 -11.69 1.81
C LYS A 127 14.06 -10.67 1.59
N VAL A 128 15.29 -11.14 1.39
CA VAL A 128 16.44 -10.27 1.13
C VAL A 128 16.22 -9.47 -0.16
N THR A 129 15.71 -10.12 -1.21
CA THR A 129 15.39 -9.42 -2.46
C THR A 129 14.32 -8.34 -2.25
N LEU A 130 13.25 -8.65 -1.53
CA LEU A 130 12.21 -7.66 -1.18
C LEU A 130 12.78 -6.49 -0.37
N LEU A 131 13.68 -6.76 0.59
CA LEU A 131 14.36 -5.72 1.36
C LEU A 131 15.22 -4.83 0.47
N VAL A 132 16.05 -5.42 -0.40
CA VAL A 132 16.92 -4.68 -1.33
C VAL A 132 16.09 -3.81 -2.27
N LEU A 133 15.02 -4.37 -2.86
CA LEU A 133 14.11 -3.62 -3.73
C LEU A 133 13.40 -2.50 -2.96
N SER A 134 13.02 -2.73 -1.71
CA SER A 134 12.41 -1.71 -0.85
C SER A 134 13.35 -0.52 -0.62
N VAL A 135 14.60 -0.81 -0.27
CA VAL A 135 15.61 0.24 -0.01
C VAL A 135 15.95 0.98 -1.29
N ALA A 136 16.13 0.28 -2.41
CA ALA A 136 16.42 0.89 -3.70
C ALA A 136 15.29 1.84 -4.16
N ASN A 137 14.05 1.40 -4.06
CA ASN A 137 12.89 2.17 -4.50
C ASN A 137 12.58 3.31 -3.53
N GLY A 138 12.76 3.09 -2.22
CA GLY A 138 12.64 4.14 -1.21
C GLY A 138 13.69 5.24 -1.38
N THR A 139 14.94 4.86 -1.68
CA THR A 139 16.02 5.82 -1.97
C THR A 139 15.73 6.59 -3.26
N SER A 140 15.21 5.92 -4.28
CA SER A 140 14.83 6.56 -5.55
C SER A 140 13.69 7.57 -5.34
N ALA A 141 12.63 7.18 -4.64
CA ALA A 141 11.52 8.07 -4.30
C ALA A 141 11.96 9.27 -3.46
N TRP A 142 12.90 9.08 -2.53
CA TRP A 142 13.49 10.16 -1.75
C TRP A 142 14.28 11.13 -2.62
N ASN A 143 15.12 10.62 -3.53
CA ASN A 143 15.85 11.46 -4.48
C ASN A 143 14.90 12.25 -5.37
N ASP A 144 13.83 11.63 -5.85
CA ASP A 144 12.80 12.27 -6.68
C ASP A 144 12.10 13.41 -5.93
N LEU A 145 11.81 13.21 -4.64
CA LEU A 145 11.26 14.23 -3.76
C LEU A 145 12.25 15.41 -3.58
N MET A 146 13.54 15.12 -3.40
CA MET A 146 14.56 16.15 -3.27
C MET A 146 14.76 16.93 -4.57
N TYR A 147 14.73 16.26 -5.72
CA TYR A 147 14.81 16.92 -7.02
C TYR A 147 13.59 17.77 -7.33
N TRP A 148 12.39 17.34 -6.90
CA TRP A 148 11.20 18.18 -6.94
C TRP A 148 11.33 19.40 -6.03
N ARG A 149 11.76 19.22 -4.76
CA ARG A 149 11.94 20.32 -3.80
C ARG A 149 12.97 21.35 -4.27
N SER A 150 14.01 20.90 -4.98
CA SER A 150 15.01 21.78 -5.60
C SER A 150 14.53 22.50 -6.87
N GLY A 151 13.29 22.24 -7.31
CA GLY A 151 12.70 22.85 -8.50
C GLY A 151 13.21 22.30 -9.83
N ARG A 152 14.04 21.25 -9.83
CA ARG A 152 14.58 20.61 -11.05
C ARG A 152 13.51 19.81 -11.79
N TRP A 153 12.61 19.18 -11.04
CA TRP A 153 11.55 18.31 -11.57
C TRP A 153 10.17 18.90 -11.32
N ASN A 154 9.24 18.64 -12.23
CA ASN A 154 7.87 19.10 -12.08
C ASN A 154 7.06 18.21 -11.11
N TRP A 155 5.91 18.71 -10.69
CA TRP A 155 4.98 17.98 -9.83
C TRP A 155 4.55 16.64 -10.43
N ASN A 156 4.33 16.59 -11.75
CA ASN A 156 3.93 15.36 -12.44
C ASN A 156 4.99 14.26 -12.36
N ASN A 157 6.28 14.61 -12.30
CA ASN A 157 7.32 13.62 -12.12
C ASN A 157 7.24 13.03 -10.70
N LEU A 158 7.06 13.89 -9.69
CA LEU A 158 6.94 13.41 -8.32
C LEU A 158 5.73 12.50 -8.13
N THR A 159 4.58 12.85 -8.70
CA THR A 159 3.36 12.04 -8.55
C THR A 159 3.41 10.75 -9.37
N GLU A 160 3.86 10.79 -10.63
CA GLU A 160 3.85 9.63 -11.51
C GLU A 160 5.03 8.68 -11.28
N VAL A 161 6.22 9.21 -10.98
CA VAL A 161 7.46 8.42 -10.85
C VAL A 161 7.80 8.23 -9.38
N GLY A 162 8.02 9.32 -8.64
CA GLY A 162 8.38 9.24 -7.23
C GLY A 162 7.31 8.55 -6.38
N GLY A 163 6.03 8.82 -6.67
CA GLY A 163 4.90 8.17 -6.01
C GLY A 163 4.80 6.68 -6.33
N SER A 164 5.10 6.28 -7.56
CA SER A 164 5.11 4.86 -7.96
C SER A 164 6.29 4.11 -7.34
N GLU A 165 7.49 4.70 -7.33
CA GLU A 165 8.66 4.16 -6.61
C GLU A 165 8.36 4.01 -5.11
N GLY A 166 7.76 5.03 -4.49
CA GLY A 166 7.35 5.00 -3.09
C GLY A 166 6.29 3.94 -2.80
N MET A 167 5.28 3.78 -3.67
CA MET A 167 4.25 2.76 -3.54
C MET A 167 4.85 1.34 -3.63
N ILE A 168 5.79 1.12 -4.54
CA ILE A 168 6.45 -0.18 -4.68
C ILE A 168 7.38 -0.45 -3.49
N ALA A 169 8.09 0.56 -3.00
CA ALA A 169 8.88 0.44 -1.78
C ALA A 169 8.00 0.00 -0.60
N LEU A 170 6.85 0.66 -0.39
CA LEU A 170 5.90 0.30 0.65
C LEU A 170 5.36 -1.13 0.48
N MET A 171 4.97 -1.50 -0.75
CA MET A 171 4.48 -2.84 -1.06
C MET A 171 5.55 -3.90 -0.73
N ASN A 172 6.81 -3.65 -1.08
CA ASN A 172 7.90 -4.59 -0.80
C ASN A 172 8.23 -4.68 0.70
N ILE A 173 8.15 -3.57 1.45
CA ILE A 173 8.31 -3.57 2.91
C ILE A 173 7.19 -4.38 3.58
N ILE A 174 5.95 -4.20 3.13
CA ILE A 174 4.79 -4.95 3.65
C ILE A 174 4.96 -6.44 3.36
N ALA A 175 5.34 -6.80 2.13
CA ALA A 175 5.59 -8.18 1.75
C ALA A 175 6.72 -8.82 2.57
N TYR A 176 7.81 -8.07 2.79
CA TYR A 176 8.90 -8.48 3.66
C TYR A 176 8.41 -8.70 5.10
N SER A 177 7.67 -7.76 5.66
CA SER A 177 7.16 -7.84 7.04
C SER A 177 6.24 -9.05 7.24
N ILE A 178 5.33 -9.30 6.29
CA ILE A 178 4.45 -10.49 6.31
C ILE A 178 5.27 -11.78 6.17
N SER A 179 6.33 -11.76 5.37
CA SER A 179 7.23 -12.92 5.22
C SER A 179 8.02 -13.23 6.49
N VAL A 180 8.51 -12.19 7.19
CA VAL A 180 9.18 -12.33 8.48
C VAL A 180 8.22 -12.92 9.51
N LEU A 181 7.00 -12.36 9.63
CA LEU A 181 5.98 -12.87 10.55
C LEU A 181 5.60 -14.32 10.26
N ARG A 182 5.52 -14.72 8.99
CA ARG A 182 5.18 -16.10 8.60
C ARG A 182 6.28 -17.10 8.91
N SER A 183 7.53 -16.69 8.77
CA SER A 183 8.70 -17.58 8.92
C SER A 183 9.31 -17.56 10.32
N GLY A 184 8.94 -16.60 11.16
CA GLY A 184 9.51 -16.42 12.50
C GLY A 184 10.98 -15.97 12.50
N SER A 185 11.56 -15.68 11.33
CA SER A 185 12.95 -15.25 11.17
C SER A 185 13.04 -14.03 10.26
N PHE A 186 13.91 -13.09 10.65
CA PHE A 186 14.23 -11.90 9.87
C PHE A 186 14.98 -12.23 8.57
N LEU A 187 15.64 -13.40 8.51
CA LEU A 187 16.31 -13.95 7.33
C LEU A 187 15.82 -15.39 7.11
#